data_AF-A0A2N7QA89-F1
#
_entry.id   AF-A0A2N7QA89-F1
#
_cell.length_a   1.000
_cell.length_b   1.000
_cell.length_c   1.000
_cell.angle_alpha   90.00
_cell.angle_beta   90.00
_cell.angle_gamma   90.00
#
_symmetry.space_group_name_H-M   'P 1'
#
loop_
_entity.id
_entity.type
_entity.pdbx_description
1 polymer ?
#
loop_
_entity_poly.entity_id
_entity_poly.type
_entity_poly.pdbx_seq_one_letter_code
_entity_poly.pdbx_strand_id
1 'polypeptide(L)'
;MTTDKILIAGLAISFLLTFLMSLLQIIFAYFSRVSFSRVLGEEKKSLREEILEKYDELKIAIDYGRSIFFVAFLIYFSLIFPRLSAHPLWLFLLLILIFALFFDYGPRFIFYLFREKTLLLFLPALRILKACLYPLLILPRLFLKKEEQQQTAWREHEASEEEIETFIDEATEEGIIEKDQDELLRGVVEFRDRLVREVMTPRTKIVAIEKDSTINQLKQLIIREKYSRLPVYKERLDNIEGMVMAKDLLEFSDREQGEQKIEPLIRPALFVPETMAIKDLLKEFKKVKQKMAIAVDEYGGVSGLVTMEDVLEEIVGEIQDEYDIEEPQIIVEKPGSYLIRGETEVEDLEELLGTDLAEDDFLTINGLLNQRLGRLPKKGEKLEIGGLSFEVLEVDEKSVKRVRLIHSSKETKDKERNG
;
A
#
# COMPACT_ATOMS: atom_id res chain seq x y z
N MET A 1 53.13 -13.08 38.31
CA MET A 1 53.14 -11.88 37.43
C MET A 1 52.68 -12.16 35.99
N THR A 2 52.89 -13.37 35.46
CA THR A 2 52.40 -13.78 34.12
C THR A 2 50.93 -14.23 34.14
N THR A 3 50.49 -14.92 35.18
CA THR A 3 49.12 -15.46 35.31
C THR A 3 48.06 -14.36 35.41
N ASP A 4 48.30 -13.33 36.22
CA ASP A 4 47.33 -12.22 36.38
C ASP A 4 47.16 -11.42 35.09
N LYS A 5 48.24 -11.24 34.31
CA LYS A 5 48.18 -10.57 33.01
C LYS A 5 47.36 -11.36 32.00
N ILE A 6 47.45 -12.69 32.02
CA ILE A 6 46.66 -13.57 31.15
C ILE A 6 45.18 -13.49 31.51
N LEU A 7 44.85 -13.51 32.81
CA LEU A 7 43.46 -13.40 33.26
C LEU A 7 42.85 -12.04 32.87
N ILE A 8 43.57 -10.94 33.11
CA ILE A 8 43.11 -9.59 32.74
C ILE A 8 42.95 -9.46 31.22
N ALA A 9 43.88 -10.00 30.44
CA ALA A 9 43.75 -10.03 28.98
C ALA A 9 42.53 -10.84 28.53
N GLY A 10 42.28 -12.01 29.14
CA GLY A 10 41.09 -12.83 28.88
C GLY A 10 39.79 -12.10 29.20
N LEU A 11 39.73 -11.37 30.32
CA LEU A 11 38.58 -10.53 30.68
C LEU A 11 38.33 -9.42 29.65
N ALA A 12 39.38 -8.71 29.24
CA ALA A 12 39.27 -7.61 28.27
C ALA A 12 38.82 -8.12 26.89
N ILE A 13 39.38 -9.25 26.43
CA ILE A 13 39.03 -9.85 25.15
C ILE A 13 37.59 -10.36 25.15
N SER A 14 37.18 -11.09 26.20
CA SER A 14 35.80 -11.57 26.31
C SER A 14 34.80 -10.42 26.40
N PHE A 15 35.10 -9.36 27.16
CA PHE A 15 34.28 -8.15 27.19
C PHE A 15 34.11 -7.51 25.80
N LEU A 16 35.23 -7.30 25.08
CA LEU A 16 35.19 -6.69 23.75
C LEU A 16 34.39 -7.54 22.75
N LEU A 17 34.57 -8.86 22.78
CA LEU A 17 33.85 -9.77 21.89
C LEU A 17 32.37 -9.84 22.23
N THR A 18 31.98 -9.89 23.50
CA THR A 18 30.56 -9.83 23.91
C THR A 18 29.92 -8.51 23.49
N PHE A 19 30.63 -7.39 23.67
CA PHE A 19 30.16 -6.07 23.25
C PHE A 19 29.94 -6.02 21.74
N LEU A 20 30.90 -6.53 20.96
CA LEU A 20 30.80 -6.59 19.51
C LEU A 20 29.62 -7.47 19.05
N MET A 21 29.43 -8.65 19.64
CA MET A 21 28.29 -9.52 19.31
C MET A 21 26.96 -8.85 19.64
N SER A 22 26.86 -8.17 20.78
CA SER A 22 25.62 -7.48 21.15
C SER A 22 25.30 -6.32 20.21
N LEU A 23 26.31 -5.57 19.79
CA LEU A 23 26.14 -4.51 18.79
C LEU A 23 25.65 -5.08 17.45
N LEU A 24 26.24 -6.19 17.01
CA LEU A 24 25.79 -6.88 15.79
C LEU A 24 24.37 -7.43 15.91
N GLN A 25 23.98 -7.95 17.08
CA GLN A 25 22.61 -8.37 17.29
C GLN A 25 21.63 -7.22 17.16
N ILE A 26 21.94 -6.06 17.75
CA ILE A 26 21.07 -4.87 17.64
C ILE A 26 20.94 -4.43 16.18
N ILE A 27 22.04 -4.49 15.41
CA ILE A 27 22.01 -4.22 13.97
C ILE A 27 21.08 -5.20 13.24
N PHE A 28 21.17 -6.51 13.49
CA PHE A 28 20.31 -7.53 12.88
C PHE A 28 18.89 -7.58 13.46
N ALA A 29 18.66 -6.97 14.61
CA ALA A 29 17.32 -6.80 15.17
C ALA A 29 16.61 -5.59 14.56
N TYR A 30 17.35 -4.53 14.22
CA TYR A 30 16.80 -3.29 13.68
C TYR A 30 16.70 -3.28 12.14
N PHE A 31 17.70 -3.79 11.43
CA PHE A 31 17.68 -3.83 9.97
C PHE A 31 17.04 -5.13 9.48
N SER A 32 15.86 -5.06 8.87
CA SER A 32 15.26 -6.20 8.17
C SER A 32 16.12 -6.66 6.99
N ARG A 33 15.85 -7.85 6.45
CA ARG A 33 16.53 -8.38 5.26
C ARG A 33 16.51 -7.38 4.09
N VAL A 34 15.43 -6.60 3.97
CA VAL A 34 15.24 -5.58 2.93
C VAL A 34 16.07 -4.32 3.23
N SER A 35 16.07 -3.82 4.47
CA SER A 35 16.86 -2.64 4.85
C SER A 35 18.38 -2.89 4.70
N PHE A 36 18.84 -4.12 4.98
CA PHE A 36 20.24 -4.52 4.77
C PHE A 36 20.62 -4.47 3.27
N SER A 37 19.70 -4.83 2.38
CA SER A 37 19.88 -4.74 0.92
C SER A 37 20.04 -3.29 0.45
N ARG A 38 19.24 -2.37 1.01
CA ARG A 38 19.24 -0.93 0.67
C ARG A 38 20.55 -0.25 1.08
N VAL A 39 21.02 -0.48 2.31
CA VAL A 39 22.20 0.23 2.85
C VAL A 39 23.52 -0.28 2.23
N LEU A 40 23.61 -1.54 1.78
CA LEU A 40 24.83 -2.04 1.13
C LEU A 40 25.04 -1.51 -0.30
N GLY A 41 24.02 -0.90 -0.92
CA GLY A 41 24.09 -0.34 -2.27
C GLY A 41 24.51 -1.37 -3.35
N GLU A 42 24.77 -0.91 -4.57
CA GLU A 42 25.25 -1.76 -5.66
C GLU A 42 26.76 -2.06 -5.57
N GLU A 43 27.54 -1.23 -4.87
CA GLU A 43 29.01 -1.33 -4.81
C GLU A 43 29.53 -2.62 -4.14
N LYS A 44 28.69 -3.32 -3.36
CA LYS A 44 29.06 -4.55 -2.64
C LYS A 44 28.10 -5.71 -2.92
N LYS A 45 27.63 -5.84 -4.17
CA LYS A 45 26.64 -6.85 -4.62
C LYS A 45 26.95 -8.29 -4.16
N SER A 46 28.20 -8.76 -4.28
CA SER A 46 28.57 -10.13 -3.89
C SER A 46 28.46 -10.39 -2.38
N LEU A 47 28.81 -9.40 -1.55
CA LEU A 47 28.72 -9.50 -0.09
C LEU A 47 27.26 -9.36 0.38
N ARG A 48 26.47 -8.54 -0.32
CA ARG A 48 25.04 -8.37 -0.08
C ARG A 48 24.29 -9.67 -0.31
N GLU A 49 24.48 -10.29 -1.47
CA GLU A 49 23.81 -11.57 -1.81
C GLU A 49 24.19 -12.68 -0.81
N GLU A 50 25.47 -12.76 -0.43
CA GLU A 50 25.98 -13.78 0.50
C GLU A 50 25.46 -13.60 1.95
N ILE A 51 25.31 -12.36 2.43
CA ILE A 51 24.73 -12.10 3.75
C ILE A 51 23.21 -12.32 3.73
N LEU A 52 22.52 -11.90 2.67
CA LEU A 52 21.07 -12.05 2.54
C LEU A 52 20.66 -13.52 2.39
N GLU A 53 21.47 -14.36 1.76
CA GLU A 53 21.20 -15.79 1.63
C GLU A 53 21.21 -16.51 2.99
N LYS A 54 22.06 -16.07 3.93
CA LYS A 54 22.26 -16.69 5.24
C LYS A 54 21.89 -15.78 6.41
N TYR A 55 21.00 -14.82 6.17
CA TYR A 55 20.69 -13.76 7.13
C TYR A 55 20.23 -14.32 8.48
N ASP A 56 19.29 -15.28 8.47
CA ASP A 56 18.76 -15.90 9.68
C ASP A 56 19.81 -16.77 10.39
N GLU A 57 20.61 -17.52 9.62
CA GLU A 57 21.73 -18.30 10.16
C GLU A 57 22.72 -17.39 10.89
N LEU A 58 23.07 -16.24 10.30
CA LEU A 58 23.98 -15.26 10.90
C LEU A 58 23.42 -14.65 12.18
N LYS A 59 22.13 -14.30 12.19
CA LYS A 59 21.45 -13.78 13.37
C LYS A 59 21.52 -14.76 14.54
N ILE A 60 21.18 -16.02 14.27
CA ILE A 60 21.26 -17.11 15.25
C ILE A 60 22.72 -17.31 15.73
N ALA A 61 23.68 -17.28 14.81
CA ALA A 61 25.09 -17.45 15.14
C ALA A 61 25.60 -16.33 16.08
N ILE A 62 25.23 -15.07 15.80
CA ILE A 62 25.58 -13.92 16.63
C ILE A 62 25.03 -14.09 18.05
N ASP A 63 23.79 -14.56 18.21
CA ASP A 63 23.18 -14.82 19.52
C ASP A 63 23.93 -15.90 20.32
N TYR A 64 24.30 -17.00 19.67
CA TYR A 64 25.12 -18.03 20.31
C TYR A 64 26.52 -17.53 20.64
N GLY A 65 27.16 -16.79 19.72
CA GLY A 65 28.47 -16.18 19.93
C GLY A 65 28.47 -15.23 21.14
N ARG A 66 27.45 -14.36 21.23
CA ARG A 66 27.24 -13.45 22.37
C ARG A 66 27.18 -14.23 23.68
N SER A 67 26.41 -15.31 23.69
CA SER A 67 26.23 -16.16 24.87
C SER A 67 27.54 -16.82 25.30
N ILE A 68 28.31 -17.38 24.36
CA ILE A 68 29.60 -18.02 24.64
C ILE A 68 30.61 -17.02 25.22
N PHE A 69 30.79 -15.86 24.55
CA PHE A 69 31.74 -14.86 25.03
C PHE A 69 31.31 -14.25 26.36
N PHE A 70 30.00 -14.11 26.59
CA PHE A 70 29.48 -13.66 27.88
C PHE A 70 29.79 -14.66 28.99
N VAL A 71 29.59 -15.97 28.77
CA VAL A 71 29.98 -17.00 29.74
C VAL A 71 31.49 -16.96 30.02
N ALA A 72 32.32 -16.78 28.97
CA ALA A 72 33.76 -16.61 29.16
C ALA A 72 34.09 -15.37 30.02
N PHE A 73 33.41 -14.24 29.78
CA PHE A 73 33.53 -13.03 30.58
C PHE A 73 33.19 -13.29 32.05
N LEU A 74 32.09 -14.00 32.33
CA LEU A 74 31.69 -14.37 33.70
C LEU A 74 32.77 -15.22 34.39
N ILE A 75 33.34 -16.20 33.68
CA ILE A 75 34.41 -17.06 34.20
C ILE A 75 35.64 -16.21 34.57
N TYR A 76 36.15 -15.40 33.64
CA TYR A 76 37.31 -14.55 33.91
C TYR A 76 37.04 -13.53 35.02
N PHE A 77 35.84 -12.96 35.06
CA PHE A 77 35.44 -12.02 36.11
C PHE A 77 35.45 -12.68 37.48
N SER A 78 34.89 -13.89 37.61
CA SER A 78 34.88 -14.63 38.88
C SER A 78 36.29 -15.03 39.36
N LEU A 79 37.20 -15.33 38.44
CA LEU A 79 38.58 -15.71 38.74
C LEU A 79 39.43 -14.52 39.19
N ILE A 80 39.20 -13.34 38.63
CA ILE A 80 39.93 -12.11 38.98
C ILE A 80 39.44 -11.52 40.32
N PHE A 81 38.14 -11.65 40.63
CA PHE A 81 37.52 -11.08 41.83
C PHE A 81 37.00 -12.14 42.82
N PRO A 82 37.85 -13.01 43.37
CA PRO A 82 37.41 -14.12 44.22
C PRO A 82 36.75 -13.66 45.53
N ARG A 83 37.12 -12.47 46.03
CA ARG A 83 36.48 -11.88 47.23
C ARG A 83 35.03 -11.49 46.99
N LEU A 84 34.70 -11.08 45.76
CA LEU A 84 33.34 -10.70 45.40
C LEU A 84 32.46 -11.95 45.24
N SER A 85 33.06 -13.06 44.78
CA SER A 85 32.44 -14.39 44.70
C SER A 85 32.04 -14.96 46.06
N ALA A 86 32.60 -14.47 47.18
CA ALA A 86 32.17 -14.85 48.53
C ALA A 86 30.76 -14.33 48.88
N HIS A 87 30.26 -13.35 48.13
CA HIS A 87 28.93 -12.78 48.30
C HIS A 87 28.12 -12.94 46.99
N PRO A 88 27.50 -14.12 46.76
CA PRO A 88 26.93 -14.47 45.46
C PRO A 88 25.79 -13.53 45.02
N LEU A 89 24.99 -13.01 45.95
CA LEU A 89 23.90 -12.07 45.64
C LEU A 89 24.43 -10.73 45.10
N TRP A 90 25.44 -10.16 45.74
CA TRP A 90 26.03 -8.87 45.31
C TRP A 90 26.78 -9.01 44.00
N LEU A 91 27.48 -10.13 43.81
CA LEU A 91 28.11 -10.47 42.54
C LEU A 91 27.07 -10.59 41.41
N PHE A 92 25.98 -11.30 41.66
CA PHE A 92 24.89 -11.47 40.70
C PHE A 92 24.26 -10.13 40.29
N LEU A 93 23.93 -9.27 41.26
CA LEU A 93 23.38 -7.93 40.99
C LEU A 93 24.36 -7.05 40.19
N LEU A 94 25.65 -7.08 40.55
CA LEU A 94 26.68 -6.33 39.83
C LEU A 94 26.81 -6.82 38.38
N LEU A 95 26.80 -8.14 38.16
CA LEU A 95 26.91 -8.72 36.82
C LEU A 95 25.69 -8.39 35.95
N ILE A 96 24.48 -8.41 36.52
CA ILE A 96 23.28 -7.94 35.83
C ILE A 96 23.40 -6.48 35.43
N LEU A 97 23.86 -5.62 36.36
CA LEU A 97 24.05 -4.20 36.08
C LEU A 97 25.07 -3.98 34.95
N ILE A 98 26.20 -4.69 34.99
CA ILE A 98 27.22 -4.64 33.93
C ILE A 98 26.62 -5.11 32.60
N PHE A 99 25.85 -6.19 32.60
CA PHE A 99 25.22 -6.71 31.39
C PHE A 99 24.23 -5.69 30.80
N ALA A 100 23.31 -5.18 31.61
CA ALA A 100 22.35 -4.20 31.15
C ALA A 100 23.05 -2.94 30.59
N LEU A 101 24.01 -2.39 31.32
CA LEU A 101 24.65 -1.13 30.94
C LEU A 101 25.56 -1.29 29.71
N PHE A 102 26.44 -2.29 29.72
CA PHE A 102 27.46 -2.42 28.68
C PHE A 102 27.07 -3.33 27.53
N PHE A 103 26.28 -4.37 27.78
CA PHE A 103 25.94 -5.36 26.75
C PHE A 103 24.51 -5.22 26.22
N ASP A 104 23.68 -4.29 26.72
CA ASP A 104 22.38 -4.00 26.13
C ASP A 104 22.23 -2.50 25.82
N TYR A 105 22.19 -1.64 26.84
CA TYR A 105 22.01 -0.19 26.66
C TYR A 105 23.17 0.48 25.91
N GLY A 106 24.41 0.11 26.21
CA GLY A 106 25.61 0.65 25.56
C GLY A 106 25.56 0.51 24.03
N PRO A 107 25.42 -0.70 23.48
CA PRO A 107 25.35 -0.86 22.04
C PRO A 107 24.07 -0.27 21.43
N ARG A 108 22.92 -0.24 22.14
CA ARG A 108 21.72 0.48 21.67
C ARG A 108 21.96 1.99 21.54
N PHE A 109 22.68 2.57 22.50
CA PHE A 109 23.03 3.98 22.49
C PHE A 109 23.96 4.33 21.33
N ILE A 110 25.00 3.50 21.08
CA ILE A 110 25.88 3.67 19.92
C ILE A 110 25.09 3.54 18.61
N PHE A 111 24.20 2.54 18.53
CA PHE A 111 23.36 2.35 17.37
C PHE A 111 22.48 3.57 17.09
N TYR A 112 21.83 4.13 18.12
CA TYR A 112 20.99 5.31 18.00
C TYR A 112 21.78 6.55 17.52
N LEU A 113 23.00 6.73 18.00
CA LEU A 113 23.85 7.88 17.63
C LEU A 113 24.40 7.82 16.21
N PHE A 114 24.65 6.62 15.66
CA PHE A 114 25.38 6.44 14.40
C PHE A 114 24.58 5.71 13.30
N ARG A 115 23.29 5.40 13.55
CA ARG A 115 22.27 4.72 12.72
C ARG A 115 22.80 4.00 11.47
N GLU A 116 23.05 4.73 10.38
CA GLU A 116 23.45 4.14 9.08
C GLU A 116 24.96 3.90 8.93
N LYS A 117 25.80 4.73 9.54
CA LYS A 117 27.27 4.60 9.46
C LYS A 117 27.79 3.39 10.24
N THR A 118 27.07 2.99 11.28
CA THR A 118 27.37 1.78 12.07
C THR A 118 27.38 0.55 11.17
N LEU A 119 26.39 0.40 10.28
CA LEU A 119 26.32 -0.77 9.39
C LEU A 119 27.55 -0.89 8.48
N LEU A 120 27.96 0.23 7.88
CA LEU A 120 29.09 0.27 6.94
C LEU A 120 30.45 0.05 7.62
N LEU A 121 30.61 0.56 8.85
CA LEU A 121 31.83 0.41 9.64
C LEU A 121 32.09 -1.05 10.05
N PHE A 122 31.03 -1.83 10.26
CA PHE A 122 31.13 -3.21 10.79
C PHE A 122 30.98 -4.32 9.73
N LEU A 123 30.80 -3.98 8.45
CA LEU A 123 30.90 -4.92 7.33
C LEU A 123 32.17 -5.81 7.32
N PRO A 124 33.40 -5.30 7.59
CA PRO A 124 34.58 -6.15 7.65
C PRO A 124 34.58 -7.10 8.85
N ALA A 125 33.95 -6.71 9.98
CA ALA A 125 33.81 -7.58 11.15
C ALA A 125 32.93 -8.79 10.83
N LEU A 126 31.86 -8.63 10.05
CA LEU A 126 30.99 -9.73 9.60
C LEU A 126 31.73 -10.79 8.76
N ARG A 127 32.73 -10.39 7.95
CA ARG A 127 33.54 -11.34 7.17
C ARG A 127 34.39 -12.25 8.06
N ILE A 128 35.06 -11.66 9.05
CA ILE A 128 35.89 -12.40 10.01
C ILE A 128 34.99 -13.28 10.89
N LEU A 129 33.83 -12.74 11.27
CA LEU A 129 32.85 -13.42 12.09
C LEU A 129 32.30 -14.69 11.43
N LYS A 130 32.04 -14.65 10.12
CA LYS A 130 31.62 -15.83 9.34
C LYS A 130 32.61 -16.99 9.47
N ALA A 131 33.91 -16.73 9.32
CA ALA A 131 34.93 -17.78 9.39
C ALA A 131 35.02 -18.41 10.79
N CYS A 132 34.85 -17.59 11.84
CA CYS A 132 34.86 -18.07 13.23
C CYS A 132 33.57 -18.77 13.66
N LEU A 133 32.41 -18.39 13.12
CA LEU A 133 31.10 -18.94 13.52
C LEU A 133 30.57 -20.06 12.63
N TYR A 134 31.17 -20.31 11.47
CA TYR A 134 30.83 -21.46 10.63
C TYR A 134 30.82 -22.82 11.35
N PRO A 135 31.78 -23.17 12.24
CA PRO A 135 31.70 -24.44 12.98
C PRO A 135 30.56 -24.45 14.01
N LEU A 136 30.17 -23.29 14.54
CA LEU A 136 29.07 -23.18 15.51
C LEU A 136 27.71 -23.37 14.84
N LEU A 137 27.59 -23.03 13.55
CA LEU A 137 26.39 -23.19 12.71
C LEU A 137 26.06 -24.65 12.35
N ILE A 138 26.97 -25.60 12.58
CA ILE A 138 26.68 -27.04 12.38
C ILE A 138 25.79 -27.58 13.51
N LEU A 139 25.89 -27.00 14.72
CA LEU A 139 25.19 -27.47 15.90
C LEU A 139 23.67 -27.30 15.80
N PRO A 140 23.13 -26.14 15.37
CA PRO A 140 21.70 -25.98 15.12
C PRO A 140 21.18 -26.93 14.03
N ARG A 141 21.95 -27.14 12.93
CA ARG A 141 21.54 -28.04 11.83
C ARG A 141 21.39 -29.51 12.25
N LEU A 142 22.07 -29.94 13.31
CA LEU A 142 21.90 -31.28 13.90
C LEU A 142 20.59 -31.42 14.68
N PHE A 143 20.09 -30.33 15.30
CA PHE A 143 18.85 -30.33 16.09
C PHE A 143 17.62 -29.88 15.28
N LEU A 144 17.81 -29.05 14.25
CA LEU A 144 16.75 -28.41 13.45
C LEU A 144 16.45 -29.13 12.12
N LYS A 145 17.08 -30.30 11.86
CA LYS A 145 16.88 -31.07 10.62
C LYS A 145 15.42 -31.50 10.37
N LYS A 146 14.56 -31.37 11.37
CA LYS A 146 13.12 -31.65 11.30
C LYS A 146 12.27 -30.40 11.01
N GLU A 147 12.82 -29.21 11.23
CA GLU A 147 12.17 -27.89 11.01
C GLU A 147 12.57 -27.25 9.67
N GLU A 148 13.75 -27.58 9.14
CA GLU A 148 14.21 -27.09 7.83
C GLU A 148 13.36 -27.65 6.67
N GLN A 149 12.74 -28.82 6.82
CA GLN A 149 11.72 -29.34 5.90
C GLN A 149 10.41 -28.53 5.93
N GLN A 150 10.14 -27.84 7.04
CA GLN A 150 8.96 -27.00 7.17
C GLN A 150 9.21 -25.63 6.51
N GLN A 151 10.44 -25.09 6.54
CA GLN A 151 10.82 -23.83 5.87
C GLN A 151 10.86 -23.92 4.34
N THR A 152 11.21 -25.06 3.75
CA THR A 152 11.09 -25.27 2.30
C THR A 152 9.65 -25.20 1.80
N ALA A 153 8.66 -25.50 2.64
CA ALA A 153 7.25 -25.37 2.28
C ALA A 153 6.79 -23.91 2.11
N TRP A 154 7.44 -22.94 2.78
CA TRP A 154 7.11 -21.51 2.64
C TRP A 154 7.68 -20.92 1.34
N ARG A 155 8.75 -21.51 0.79
CA ARG A 155 9.30 -21.08 -0.52
C ARG A 155 8.47 -21.57 -1.70
N GLU A 156 7.62 -22.57 -1.49
CA GLU A 156 6.70 -23.11 -2.50
C GLU A 156 5.24 -22.69 -2.25
N HIS A 157 4.96 -21.92 -1.20
CA HIS A 157 3.63 -21.34 -1.01
C HIS A 157 3.48 -20.15 -1.95
N GLU A 158 2.54 -20.24 -2.90
CA GLU A 158 2.04 -19.04 -3.54
C GLU A 158 1.42 -18.17 -2.45
N ALA A 159 2.01 -17.00 -2.21
CA ALA A 159 1.53 -16.07 -1.19
C ALA A 159 0.02 -15.83 -1.38
N SER A 160 -0.73 -15.89 -0.28
CA SER A 160 -2.16 -15.58 -0.34
C SER A 160 -2.36 -14.11 -0.70
N GLU A 161 -3.55 -13.77 -1.19
CA GLU A 161 -3.92 -12.38 -1.45
C GLU A 161 -3.77 -11.51 -0.20
N GLU A 162 -4.25 -12.02 0.94
CA GLU A 162 -4.13 -11.40 2.26
C GLU A 162 -2.66 -11.17 2.69
N GLU A 163 -1.76 -12.11 2.37
CA GLU A 163 -0.32 -11.96 2.63
C GLU A 163 0.30 -10.88 1.75
N ILE A 164 -0.08 -10.80 0.47
CA ILE A 164 0.40 -9.77 -0.46
C ILE A 164 -0.08 -8.38 -0.01
N GLU A 165 -1.35 -8.25 0.37
CA GLU A 165 -1.89 -7.01 0.92
C GLU A 165 -1.15 -6.56 2.18
N THR A 166 -0.89 -7.49 3.10
CA THR A 166 -0.12 -7.20 4.33
C THR A 166 1.28 -6.65 4.00
N PHE A 167 1.95 -7.20 2.98
CA PHE A 167 3.25 -6.67 2.54
C PHE A 167 3.15 -5.29 1.90
N ILE A 168 2.07 -5.01 1.19
CA ILE A 168 1.81 -3.69 0.62
C ILE A 168 1.57 -2.68 1.76
N ASP A 169 0.74 -3.03 2.75
CA ASP A 169 0.49 -2.22 3.96
C ASP A 169 1.79 -1.86 4.68
N GLU A 170 2.61 -2.87 5.02
CA GLU A 170 3.89 -2.68 5.69
C GLU A 170 4.82 -1.76 4.88
N ALA A 171 4.87 -1.93 3.55
CA ALA A 171 5.72 -1.13 2.68
C ALA A 171 5.22 0.33 2.54
N THR A 172 3.92 0.56 2.58
CA THR A 172 3.31 1.91 2.58
C THR A 172 3.55 2.60 3.92
N GLU A 173 3.37 1.92 5.06
CA GLU A 173 3.67 2.45 6.40
C GLU A 173 5.16 2.80 6.58
N GLU A 174 6.05 1.98 6.00
CA GLU A 174 7.49 2.24 6.02
C GLU A 174 7.93 3.35 5.05
N GLY A 175 7.00 3.96 4.30
CA GLY A 175 7.26 5.01 3.31
C GLY A 175 8.09 4.53 2.13
N ILE A 176 8.05 3.23 1.82
CA ILE A 176 8.69 2.64 0.63
C ILE A 176 7.82 2.87 -0.60
N ILE A 177 6.51 2.82 -0.40
CA ILE A 177 5.47 2.99 -1.41
C ILE A 177 4.73 4.29 -1.09
N GLU A 178 4.57 5.15 -2.08
CA GLU A 178 3.75 6.36 -1.97
C GLU A 178 2.25 5.99 -2.00
N LYS A 179 1.37 6.79 -1.39
CA LYS A 179 -0.07 6.45 -1.27
C LYS A 179 -0.74 6.15 -2.62
N ASP A 180 -0.36 6.86 -3.68
CA ASP A 180 -0.86 6.65 -5.05
C ASP A 180 -0.41 5.31 -5.65
N GLN A 181 0.75 4.80 -5.23
CA GLN A 181 1.27 3.50 -5.66
C GLN A 181 0.61 2.34 -4.89
N ASP A 182 0.14 2.57 -3.67
CA ASP A 182 -0.62 1.59 -2.87
C ASP A 182 -1.90 1.17 -3.59
N GLU A 183 -2.69 2.15 -4.05
CA GLU A 183 -3.94 1.92 -4.78
C GLU A 183 -3.71 1.12 -6.07
N LEU A 184 -2.68 1.47 -6.85
CA LEU A 184 -2.33 0.74 -8.08
C LEU A 184 -1.94 -0.71 -7.79
N LEU A 185 -1.15 -0.95 -6.74
CA LEU A 185 -0.68 -2.30 -6.41
C LEU A 185 -1.84 -3.19 -5.93
N ARG A 186 -2.75 -2.64 -5.12
CA ARG A 186 -3.99 -3.35 -4.75
C ARG A 186 -4.86 -3.65 -5.95
N GLY A 187 -5.05 -2.67 -6.83
CA GLY A 187 -5.78 -2.84 -8.09
C GLY A 187 -5.24 -4.01 -8.91
N VAL A 188 -3.92 -4.16 -9.03
CA VAL A 188 -3.30 -5.32 -9.73
C VAL A 188 -3.59 -6.66 -9.06
N VAL A 189 -3.61 -6.71 -7.72
CA VAL A 189 -3.90 -7.93 -6.97
C VAL A 189 -5.35 -8.35 -7.19
N GLU A 190 -6.30 -7.44 -6.96
CA GLU A 190 -7.74 -7.68 -7.14
C GLU A 190 -8.11 -7.99 -8.60
N PHE A 191 -7.44 -7.33 -9.55
CA PHE A 191 -7.64 -7.52 -10.99
C PHE A 191 -7.48 -8.99 -11.43
N ARG A 192 -6.70 -9.79 -10.69
CA ARG A 192 -6.46 -11.20 -11.01
C ARG A 192 -7.74 -12.03 -10.99
N ASP A 193 -8.65 -11.73 -10.08
CA ASP A 193 -9.78 -12.60 -9.74
C ASP A 193 -11.15 -11.97 -10.06
N ARG A 194 -11.18 -10.66 -10.40
CA ARG A 194 -12.39 -9.99 -10.89
C ARG A 194 -12.92 -10.56 -12.21
N LEU A 195 -14.25 -10.62 -12.30
CA LEU A 195 -14.99 -11.17 -13.42
C LEU A 195 -15.66 -10.07 -14.25
N VAL A 196 -15.92 -10.36 -15.53
CA VAL A 196 -16.58 -9.41 -16.45
C VAL A 196 -17.90 -8.89 -15.88
N ARG A 197 -18.71 -9.74 -15.23
CA ARG A 197 -19.99 -9.33 -14.64
C ARG A 197 -19.87 -8.24 -13.55
N GLU A 198 -18.71 -8.12 -12.93
CA GLU A 198 -18.48 -7.18 -11.82
C GLU A 198 -18.14 -5.78 -12.33
N VAL A 199 -17.56 -5.70 -13.54
CA VAL A 199 -17.06 -4.45 -14.15
C VAL A 199 -17.93 -3.99 -15.32
N MET A 200 -18.73 -4.88 -15.91
CA MET A 200 -19.53 -4.55 -17.09
C MET A 200 -20.57 -3.46 -16.82
N THR A 201 -20.84 -2.63 -17.82
CA THR A 201 -22.05 -1.82 -17.87
C THR A 201 -23.26 -2.75 -18.00
N PRO A 202 -24.18 -2.77 -17.02
CA PRO A 202 -25.33 -3.68 -17.04
C PRO A 202 -26.25 -3.40 -18.23
N ARG A 203 -26.92 -4.44 -18.74
CA ARG A 203 -27.90 -4.37 -19.84
C ARG A 203 -28.84 -3.17 -19.77
N THR A 204 -29.36 -2.84 -18.59
CA THR A 204 -30.32 -1.75 -18.37
C THR A 204 -29.76 -0.36 -18.62
N LYS A 205 -28.43 -0.21 -18.60
CA LYS A 205 -27.71 1.05 -18.85
C LYS A 205 -27.09 1.11 -20.25
N ILE A 206 -27.23 0.06 -21.06
CA ILE A 206 -26.67 0.05 -22.42
C ILE A 206 -27.42 1.04 -23.30
N VAL A 207 -26.67 1.98 -23.89
CA VAL A 207 -27.13 2.78 -25.02
C VAL A 207 -26.75 2.04 -26.30
N ALA A 208 -27.76 1.69 -27.10
CA ALA A 208 -27.59 0.98 -28.37
C ALA A 208 -28.49 1.56 -29.46
N ILE A 209 -28.22 1.21 -30.71
CA ILE A 209 -28.98 1.69 -31.88
C ILE A 209 -29.56 0.51 -32.68
N GLU A 210 -30.75 0.70 -33.22
CA GLU A 210 -31.41 -0.31 -34.04
C GLU A 210 -30.76 -0.38 -35.43
N LYS A 211 -30.58 -1.60 -35.97
CA LYS A 211 -29.95 -1.88 -37.26
C LYS A 211 -30.51 -1.04 -38.43
N ASP A 212 -31.82 -0.85 -38.46
CA ASP A 212 -32.50 -0.13 -39.53
C ASP A 212 -32.52 1.40 -39.33
N SER A 213 -31.76 1.93 -38.37
CA SER A 213 -31.64 3.38 -38.16
C SER A 213 -30.91 4.07 -39.31
N THR A 214 -31.15 5.37 -39.47
CA THR A 214 -30.43 6.21 -40.42
C THR A 214 -29.16 6.81 -39.82
N ILE A 215 -28.23 7.23 -40.68
CA ILE A 215 -27.01 7.94 -40.26
C ILE A 215 -27.35 9.20 -39.44
N ASN A 216 -28.42 9.92 -39.80
CA ASN A 216 -28.90 11.07 -39.02
C ASN A 216 -29.30 10.70 -37.58
N GLN A 217 -29.99 9.57 -37.39
CA GLN A 217 -30.37 9.09 -36.06
C GLN A 217 -29.14 8.70 -35.24
N LEU A 218 -28.19 7.99 -35.86
CA LEU A 218 -26.92 7.65 -35.23
C LEU A 218 -26.13 8.90 -34.80
N LYS A 219 -26.04 9.89 -35.68
CA LYS A 219 -25.39 11.17 -35.40
C LYS A 219 -26.05 11.90 -34.23
N GLN A 220 -27.38 11.96 -34.19
CA GLN A 220 -28.09 12.57 -33.06
C GLN A 220 -27.85 11.84 -31.75
N LEU A 221 -27.82 10.50 -31.77
CA LEU A 221 -27.56 9.68 -30.60
C LEU A 221 -26.14 9.91 -30.07
N ILE A 222 -25.13 9.88 -30.94
CA ILE A 222 -23.73 10.13 -30.56
C ILE A 222 -23.54 11.55 -30.04
N ILE A 223 -24.17 12.56 -30.63
CA ILE A 223 -24.06 13.95 -30.13
C ILE A 223 -24.66 14.07 -28.72
N ARG A 224 -25.76 13.37 -28.45
CA ARG A 224 -26.43 13.40 -27.14
C ARG A 224 -25.62 12.66 -26.07
N GLU A 225 -25.23 11.43 -26.37
CA GLU A 225 -24.66 10.49 -25.38
C GLU A 225 -23.13 10.53 -25.35
N LYS A 226 -22.49 11.10 -26.39
CA LYS A 226 -21.04 11.28 -26.53
C LYS A 226 -20.18 10.00 -26.52
N TYR A 227 -20.80 8.83 -26.68
CA TYR A 227 -20.06 7.57 -26.77
C TYR A 227 -19.31 7.40 -28.10
N SER A 228 -18.09 6.87 -28.01
CA SER A 228 -17.24 6.56 -29.17
C SER A 228 -17.70 5.33 -29.95
N ARG A 229 -18.41 4.40 -29.30
CA ARG A 229 -18.87 3.12 -29.86
C ARG A 229 -20.28 2.84 -29.35
N LEU A 230 -21.13 2.30 -30.21
CA LEU A 230 -22.50 1.91 -29.85
C LEU A 230 -22.79 0.51 -30.39
N PRO A 231 -23.33 -0.40 -29.56
CA PRO A 231 -23.86 -1.68 -30.02
C PRO A 231 -25.02 -1.47 -31.00
N VAL A 232 -25.12 -2.34 -32.00
CA VAL A 232 -26.23 -2.36 -32.96
C VAL A 232 -27.06 -3.61 -32.72
N TYR A 233 -28.34 -3.42 -32.43
CA TYR A 233 -29.29 -4.50 -32.18
C TYR A 233 -30.32 -4.62 -33.30
N LYS A 234 -30.94 -5.79 -33.42
CA LYS A 234 -32.06 -6.04 -34.33
C LYS A 234 -33.26 -6.56 -33.54
N GLU A 235 -34.41 -5.88 -33.64
CA GLU A 235 -35.67 -6.17 -32.96
C GLU A 235 -35.62 -6.05 -31.42
N ARG A 236 -34.65 -6.71 -30.77
CA ARG A 236 -34.45 -6.71 -29.32
C ARG A 236 -32.98 -6.54 -28.98
N LEU A 237 -32.71 -5.93 -27.83
CA LEU A 237 -31.35 -5.70 -27.33
C LEU A 237 -30.53 -7.00 -27.16
N ASP A 238 -31.21 -8.14 -26.90
CA ASP A 238 -30.53 -9.45 -26.80
C ASP A 238 -29.93 -9.91 -28.13
N ASN A 239 -30.37 -9.35 -29.25
CA ASN A 239 -29.88 -9.69 -30.58
C ASN A 239 -28.95 -8.59 -31.10
N ILE A 240 -27.73 -8.55 -30.56
CA ILE A 240 -26.66 -7.67 -31.03
C ILE A 240 -26.02 -8.26 -32.29
N GLU A 241 -26.05 -7.52 -33.38
CA GLU A 241 -25.46 -7.91 -34.68
C GLU A 241 -24.03 -7.37 -34.83
N GLY A 242 -23.67 -6.34 -34.07
CA GLY A 242 -22.35 -5.71 -34.15
C GLY A 242 -22.26 -4.40 -33.37
N MET A 243 -21.34 -3.54 -33.81
CA MET A 243 -21.15 -2.19 -33.28
C MET A 243 -20.84 -1.18 -34.38
N VAL A 244 -21.12 0.08 -34.12
CA VAL A 244 -20.73 1.23 -34.95
C VAL A 244 -19.77 2.13 -34.18
N MET A 245 -18.87 2.81 -34.88
CA MET A 245 -17.92 3.75 -34.28
C MET A 245 -18.27 5.18 -34.67
N ALA A 246 -18.23 6.10 -33.71
CA ALA A 246 -18.56 7.50 -33.94
C ALA A 246 -17.68 8.16 -35.01
N LYS A 247 -16.40 7.78 -35.09
CA LYS A 247 -15.47 8.26 -36.10
C LYS A 247 -15.88 7.92 -37.53
N ASP A 248 -16.67 6.86 -37.75
CA ASP A 248 -17.09 6.45 -39.08
C ASP A 248 -18.08 7.46 -39.67
N LEU A 249 -18.74 8.28 -38.84
CA LEU A 249 -19.56 9.41 -39.28
C LEU A 249 -18.77 10.53 -39.97
N LEU A 250 -17.44 10.58 -39.80
CA LEU A 250 -16.60 11.59 -40.47
C LEU A 250 -16.61 11.40 -41.99
N GLU A 251 -16.84 10.17 -42.46
CA GLU A 251 -16.94 9.85 -43.89
C GLU A 251 -18.28 10.28 -44.51
N PHE A 252 -19.29 10.60 -43.68
CA PHE A 252 -20.67 10.93 -44.09
C PHE A 252 -21.05 12.36 -43.72
N SER A 253 -20.19 13.32 -44.10
CA SER A 253 -20.34 14.73 -43.75
C SER A 253 -21.37 15.49 -44.61
N ASP A 254 -21.75 14.93 -45.77
CA ASP A 254 -22.69 15.55 -46.70
C ASP A 254 -24.17 15.32 -46.30
N ARG A 255 -24.97 16.39 -46.38
CA ARG A 255 -26.40 16.37 -45.99
C ARG A 255 -27.24 15.35 -46.77
N GLU A 256 -26.83 14.98 -47.98
CA GLU A 256 -27.58 14.06 -48.86
C GLU A 256 -27.46 12.59 -48.42
N GLN A 257 -26.49 12.25 -47.57
CA GLN A 257 -26.24 10.89 -47.11
C GLN A 257 -26.90 10.56 -45.76
N GLY A 258 -27.52 11.55 -45.10
CA GLY A 258 -28.07 11.39 -43.75
C GLY A 258 -29.25 10.40 -43.63
N GLU A 259 -29.96 10.15 -44.74
CA GLU A 259 -31.07 9.18 -44.81
C GLU A 259 -30.61 7.76 -45.14
N GLN A 260 -29.32 7.55 -45.42
CA GLN A 260 -28.79 6.21 -45.63
C GLN A 260 -28.88 5.38 -44.35
N LYS A 261 -29.06 4.07 -44.50
CA LYS A 261 -29.06 3.12 -43.38
C LYS A 261 -27.65 2.96 -42.80
N ILE A 262 -27.57 2.69 -41.50
CA ILE A 262 -26.29 2.45 -40.81
C ILE A 262 -25.70 1.07 -41.09
N GLU A 263 -26.43 0.17 -41.77
CA GLU A 263 -25.99 -1.21 -42.05
C GLU A 263 -24.57 -1.35 -42.63
N PRO A 264 -24.10 -0.49 -43.56
CA PRO A 264 -22.72 -0.53 -44.07
C PRO A 264 -21.64 -0.17 -43.03
N LEU A 265 -22.02 0.51 -41.94
CA LEU A 265 -21.11 0.92 -40.86
C LEU A 265 -20.95 -0.14 -39.77
N ILE A 266 -21.77 -1.19 -39.80
CA ILE A 266 -21.79 -2.23 -38.77
C ILE A 266 -20.52 -3.07 -38.86
N ARG A 267 -19.78 -3.13 -37.75
CA ARG A 267 -18.59 -3.96 -37.57
C ARG A 267 -18.93 -5.11 -36.60
N PRO A 268 -18.28 -6.28 -36.72
CA PRO A 268 -18.48 -7.39 -35.77
C PRO A 268 -18.18 -6.96 -34.34
N ALA A 269 -19.02 -7.39 -33.38
CA ALA A 269 -18.78 -7.24 -31.95
C ALA A 269 -18.08 -8.49 -31.37
N LEU A 270 -17.23 -8.29 -30.36
CA LEU A 270 -16.67 -9.39 -29.57
C LEU A 270 -17.71 -9.82 -28.53
N PHE A 271 -17.94 -11.12 -28.40
CA PHE A 271 -18.83 -11.68 -27.37
C PHE A 271 -18.00 -12.48 -26.38
N VAL A 272 -18.25 -12.27 -25.09
CA VAL A 272 -17.56 -12.96 -24.00
C VAL A 272 -18.56 -13.40 -22.92
N PRO A 273 -18.32 -14.53 -22.24
CA PRO A 273 -19.12 -14.91 -21.09
C PRO A 273 -18.99 -13.90 -19.95
N GLU A 274 -20.07 -13.62 -19.23
CA GLU A 274 -20.02 -12.73 -18.05
C GLU A 274 -19.17 -13.31 -16.89
N THR A 275 -18.91 -14.62 -16.91
CA THR A 275 -18.07 -15.35 -15.95
C THR A 275 -16.59 -15.39 -16.33
N MET A 276 -16.20 -14.77 -17.44
CA MET A 276 -14.81 -14.66 -17.86
C MET A 276 -14.03 -13.74 -16.90
N ALA A 277 -12.77 -14.08 -16.59
CA ALA A 277 -11.90 -13.20 -15.81
C ALA A 277 -11.42 -12.00 -16.64
N ILE A 278 -11.39 -10.80 -16.04
CA ILE A 278 -11.03 -9.57 -16.76
C ILE A 278 -9.58 -9.59 -17.30
N LYS A 279 -8.67 -10.29 -16.62
CA LYS A 279 -7.30 -10.53 -17.09
C LYS A 279 -7.23 -11.24 -18.44
N ASP A 280 -8.19 -12.13 -18.71
CA ASP A 280 -8.26 -12.87 -19.96
C ASP A 280 -9.02 -12.06 -21.01
N LEU A 281 -10.04 -11.29 -20.62
CA LEU A 281 -10.68 -10.31 -21.49
C LEU A 281 -9.67 -9.29 -22.03
N LEU A 282 -8.77 -8.77 -21.19
CA LEU A 282 -7.71 -7.84 -21.59
C LEU A 282 -6.80 -8.47 -22.67
N LYS A 283 -6.48 -9.76 -22.54
CA LYS A 283 -5.70 -10.49 -23.55
C LYS A 283 -6.46 -10.62 -24.87
N GLU A 284 -7.76 -10.93 -24.81
CA GLU A 284 -8.59 -11.02 -26.01
C GLU A 284 -8.76 -9.65 -26.70
N PHE A 285 -8.93 -8.57 -25.95
CA PHE A 285 -8.92 -7.22 -26.51
C PHE A 285 -7.61 -6.90 -27.25
N LYS A 286 -6.46 -7.23 -26.66
CA LYS A 286 -5.15 -7.04 -27.30
C LYS A 286 -4.99 -7.85 -28.58
N LYS A 287 -5.51 -9.09 -28.59
CA LYS A 287 -5.43 -10.03 -29.71
C LYS A 287 -6.33 -9.63 -30.87
N VAL A 288 -7.59 -9.30 -30.60
CA VAL A 288 -8.59 -8.96 -31.63
C VAL A 288 -8.53 -7.46 -32.01
N LYS A 289 -7.78 -6.64 -31.26
CA LYS A 289 -7.66 -5.19 -31.42
C LYS A 289 -9.00 -4.46 -31.37
N GLN A 290 -9.91 -4.98 -30.56
CA GLN A 290 -11.19 -4.36 -30.23
C GLN A 290 -11.14 -3.82 -28.80
N LYS A 291 -11.97 -2.82 -28.51
CA LYS A 291 -12.02 -2.14 -27.20
C LYS A 291 -13.38 -2.24 -26.51
N MET A 292 -14.28 -3.05 -27.05
CA MET A 292 -15.62 -3.25 -26.52
C MET A 292 -16.02 -4.69 -26.79
N ALA A 293 -16.59 -5.33 -25.78
CA ALA A 293 -17.18 -6.66 -25.86
C ALA A 293 -18.59 -6.64 -25.27
N ILE A 294 -19.43 -7.53 -25.78
CA ILE A 294 -20.78 -7.79 -25.27
C ILE A 294 -20.69 -8.99 -24.33
N ALA A 295 -21.09 -8.80 -23.09
CA ALA A 295 -21.14 -9.85 -22.08
C ALA A 295 -22.44 -10.64 -22.22
N VAL A 296 -22.35 -11.96 -22.28
CA VAL A 296 -23.50 -12.87 -22.42
C VAL A 296 -23.63 -13.83 -21.25
N ASP A 297 -24.88 -14.18 -20.93
CA ASP A 297 -25.22 -15.20 -19.94
C ASP A 297 -25.13 -16.63 -20.52
N GLU A 298 -25.40 -17.65 -19.70
CA GLU A 298 -25.36 -19.05 -20.12
C GLU A 298 -26.44 -19.45 -21.13
N TYR A 299 -27.46 -18.61 -21.29
CA TYR A 299 -28.57 -18.81 -22.24
C TYR A 299 -28.35 -18.02 -23.54
N GLY A 300 -27.25 -17.27 -23.66
CA GLY A 300 -26.93 -16.43 -24.82
C GLY A 300 -27.65 -15.08 -24.84
N GLY A 301 -28.29 -14.69 -23.72
CA GLY A 301 -28.85 -13.36 -23.52
C GLY A 301 -27.74 -12.34 -23.25
N VAL A 302 -28.01 -11.06 -23.54
CA VAL A 302 -27.06 -9.98 -23.27
C VAL A 302 -27.17 -9.57 -21.79
N SER A 303 -26.10 -9.78 -21.05
CA SER A 303 -25.98 -9.36 -19.64
C SER A 303 -25.49 -7.93 -19.51
N GLY A 304 -24.61 -7.49 -20.42
CA GLY A 304 -23.95 -6.20 -20.34
C GLY A 304 -23.02 -5.93 -21.52
N LEU A 305 -22.29 -4.84 -21.43
CA LEU A 305 -21.12 -4.58 -22.27
C LEU A 305 -19.94 -4.17 -21.38
N VAL A 306 -18.73 -4.44 -21.86
CA VAL A 306 -17.49 -4.12 -21.15
C VAL A 306 -16.49 -3.54 -22.14
N THR A 307 -15.77 -2.51 -21.73
CA THR A 307 -14.78 -1.81 -22.55
C THR A 307 -13.36 -2.09 -22.07
N MET A 308 -12.38 -1.72 -22.89
CA MET A 308 -10.97 -1.80 -22.47
C MET A 308 -10.69 -0.80 -21.35
N GLU A 309 -11.38 0.33 -21.39
CA GLU A 309 -11.31 1.42 -20.41
C GLU A 309 -11.78 0.92 -19.03
N ASP A 310 -12.95 0.27 -18.93
CA ASP A 310 -13.45 -0.30 -17.66
C ASP A 310 -12.46 -1.32 -17.07
N VAL A 311 -11.82 -2.13 -17.92
CA VAL A 311 -10.83 -3.13 -17.48
C VAL A 311 -9.53 -2.48 -16.97
N LEU A 312 -9.17 -1.30 -17.48
CA LEU A 312 -7.98 -0.57 -17.04
C LEU A 312 -8.22 0.26 -15.78
N GLU A 313 -9.41 0.83 -15.65
CA GLU A 313 -9.88 1.53 -14.45
C GLU A 313 -9.73 0.65 -13.19
N GLU A 314 -9.96 -0.63 -13.36
CA GLU A 314 -9.83 -1.63 -12.30
C GLU A 314 -8.41 -1.78 -11.73
N ILE A 315 -7.39 -1.41 -12.51
CA ILE A 315 -5.97 -1.42 -12.09
C ILE A 315 -5.55 -0.01 -11.66
N VAL A 316 -5.97 0.99 -12.41
CA VAL A 316 -5.45 2.36 -12.32
C VAL A 316 -6.25 3.21 -11.32
N GLY A 317 -7.43 2.76 -10.91
CA GLY A 317 -8.45 3.60 -10.30
C GLY A 317 -9.17 4.45 -11.36
N GLU A 318 -10.07 5.31 -10.90
CA GLU A 318 -10.81 6.25 -11.74
C GLU A 318 -9.84 7.12 -12.56
N ILE A 319 -9.71 6.82 -13.87
CA ILE A 319 -8.88 7.61 -14.77
C ILE A 319 -9.66 8.88 -15.08
N GLN A 320 -9.25 9.99 -14.45
CA GLN A 320 -9.81 11.32 -14.71
C GLN A 320 -9.73 11.66 -16.21
N ASP A 321 -10.88 11.96 -16.81
CA ASP A 321 -10.95 12.35 -18.21
C ASP A 321 -10.33 13.75 -18.39
N GLU A 322 -9.78 14.06 -19.57
CA GLU A 322 -9.24 15.40 -19.89
C GLU A 322 -10.31 16.51 -19.81
N TYR A 323 -11.59 16.11 -19.74
CA TYR A 323 -12.75 16.99 -19.59
C TYR A 323 -13.31 17.05 -18.17
N ASP A 324 -12.75 16.29 -17.23
CA ASP A 324 -13.11 16.39 -15.82
C ASP A 324 -12.49 17.67 -15.25
N ILE A 325 -13.32 18.69 -15.12
CA ILE A 325 -12.95 19.93 -14.46
C ILE A 325 -12.83 19.60 -12.96
N GLU A 326 -11.64 19.72 -12.39
CA GLU A 326 -11.44 19.74 -10.94
C GLU A 326 -12.43 20.74 -10.31
N GLU A 327 -13.49 20.25 -9.67
CA GLU A 327 -14.15 21.04 -8.65
C GLU A 327 -13.24 20.98 -7.41
N PRO A 328 -12.64 22.11 -7.01
CA PRO A 328 -11.76 22.13 -5.85
C PRO A 328 -12.47 21.55 -4.62
N GLN A 329 -11.76 20.69 -3.89
CA GLN A 329 -12.31 19.96 -2.75
C GLN A 329 -12.81 20.89 -1.63
N ILE A 330 -12.19 22.07 -1.50
CA ILE A 330 -12.61 23.14 -0.60
C ILE A 330 -12.82 24.42 -1.41
N ILE A 331 -14.04 24.95 -1.39
CA ILE A 331 -14.41 26.24 -1.99
C ILE A 331 -14.73 27.22 -0.86
N VAL A 332 -14.05 28.36 -0.82
CA VAL A 332 -14.40 29.45 0.08
C VAL A 332 -15.62 30.19 -0.48
N GLU A 333 -16.80 29.96 0.08
CA GLU A 333 -18.02 30.68 -0.33
C GLU A 333 -18.00 32.13 0.17
N LYS A 334 -17.63 32.32 1.45
CA LYS A 334 -17.53 33.63 2.14
C LYS A 334 -16.49 33.54 3.27
N PRO A 335 -15.98 34.65 3.82
CA PRO A 335 -15.14 34.61 5.01
C PRO A 335 -15.82 33.84 6.15
N GLY A 336 -15.24 32.72 6.58
CA GLY A 336 -15.81 31.83 7.59
C GLY A 336 -16.89 30.85 7.09
N SER A 337 -17.10 30.72 5.78
CA SER A 337 -18.02 29.75 5.16
C SER A 337 -17.31 29.00 4.04
N TYR A 338 -17.19 27.68 4.20
CA TYR A 338 -16.47 26.80 3.28
C TYR A 338 -17.44 25.73 2.76
N LEU A 339 -17.39 25.45 1.47
CA LEU A 339 -18.04 24.30 0.85
C LEU A 339 -16.99 23.22 0.65
N ILE A 340 -17.21 22.06 1.26
CA ILE A 340 -16.21 21.00 1.39
C ILE A 340 -16.81 19.70 0.83
N ARG A 341 -16.02 18.94 0.07
CA ARG A 341 -16.40 17.61 -0.40
C ARG A 341 -16.27 16.60 0.74
N GLY A 342 -17.15 15.61 0.78
CA GLY A 342 -17.09 14.62 1.87
C GLY A 342 -15.84 13.75 1.86
N GLU A 343 -15.16 13.64 0.72
CA GLU A 343 -13.88 12.91 0.56
C GLU A 343 -12.66 13.73 0.99
N THR A 344 -12.79 15.03 1.26
CA THR A 344 -11.69 15.87 1.71
C THR A 344 -11.05 15.29 2.96
N GLU A 345 -9.72 15.24 3.00
CA GLU A 345 -8.98 14.76 4.17
C GLU A 345 -9.19 15.71 5.35
N VAL A 346 -9.26 15.16 6.57
CA VAL A 346 -9.44 16.01 7.76
C VAL A 346 -8.22 16.91 7.96
N GLU A 347 -7.02 16.38 7.74
CA GLU A 347 -5.74 17.10 7.86
C GLU A 347 -5.68 18.34 6.96
N ASP A 348 -6.14 18.26 5.71
CA ASP A 348 -6.21 19.40 4.78
C ASP A 348 -7.08 20.54 5.32
N LEU A 349 -8.20 20.18 5.95
CA LEU A 349 -9.12 21.16 6.55
C LEU A 349 -8.53 21.77 7.82
N GLU A 350 -7.82 20.98 8.62
CA GLU A 350 -7.13 21.42 9.83
C GLU A 350 -5.98 22.38 9.51
N GLU A 351 -5.19 22.09 8.48
CA GLU A 351 -4.13 22.97 7.99
C GLU A 351 -4.71 24.31 7.50
N LEU A 352 -5.81 24.26 6.74
CA LEU A 352 -6.48 25.45 6.21
C LEU A 352 -7.05 26.35 7.32
N LEU A 353 -7.61 25.75 8.37
CA LEU A 353 -8.28 26.49 9.45
C LEU A 353 -7.37 26.78 10.65
N GLY A 354 -6.22 26.10 10.76
CA GLY A 354 -5.32 26.17 11.90
C GLY A 354 -5.96 25.63 13.19
N THR A 355 -6.85 24.65 13.07
CA THR A 355 -7.62 24.08 14.19
C THR A 355 -7.55 22.57 14.19
N ASP A 356 -7.43 21.97 15.36
CA ASP A 356 -7.51 20.52 15.56
C ASP A 356 -8.99 20.11 15.67
N LEU A 357 -9.47 19.29 14.73
CA LEU A 357 -10.87 18.92 14.58
C LEU A 357 -11.22 17.59 15.23
N ALA A 358 -10.23 16.73 15.51
CA ALA A 358 -10.48 15.42 16.10
C ALA A 358 -9.33 14.92 16.99
N GLU A 359 -9.67 14.42 18.19
CA GLU A 359 -8.74 13.66 19.04
C GLU A 359 -8.44 12.24 18.48
N ASP A 360 -9.18 11.81 17.45
CA ASP A 360 -9.08 10.49 16.80
C ASP A 360 -8.60 10.68 15.35
N ASP A 361 -7.74 9.78 14.86
CA ASP A 361 -7.20 9.78 13.48
C ASP A 361 -8.30 9.46 12.44
N PHE A 362 -9.06 10.46 12.01
CA PHE A 362 -10.03 10.32 10.91
C PHE A 362 -9.41 10.75 9.58
N LEU A 363 -9.52 9.88 8.59
CA LEU A 363 -9.01 10.15 7.25
C LEU A 363 -9.82 11.24 6.52
N THR A 364 -11.16 11.22 6.57
CA THR A 364 -12.02 12.11 5.74
C THR A 364 -13.18 12.75 6.50
N ILE A 365 -13.70 13.88 5.97
CA ILE A 365 -14.88 14.58 6.51
C ILE A 365 -16.12 13.69 6.57
N ASN A 366 -16.35 12.85 5.55
CA ASN A 366 -17.43 11.87 5.55
C ASN A 366 -17.27 10.87 6.72
N GLY A 367 -16.06 10.38 6.97
CA GLY A 367 -15.75 9.50 8.10
C GLY A 367 -16.04 10.17 9.45
N LEU A 368 -15.53 11.39 9.63
CA LEU A 368 -15.73 12.21 10.82
C LEU A 368 -17.23 12.40 11.14
N LEU A 369 -18.04 12.80 10.15
CA LEU A 369 -19.47 13.06 10.35
C LEU A 369 -20.27 11.78 10.64
N ASN A 370 -20.00 10.69 9.92
CA ASN A 370 -20.72 9.43 10.09
C ASN A 370 -20.45 8.81 11.47
N GLN A 371 -19.19 8.83 11.92
CA GLN A 371 -18.81 8.24 13.19
C GLN A 371 -19.37 9.04 14.37
N ARG A 372 -19.33 10.39 14.30
CA ARG A 372 -19.93 11.23 15.33
C ARG A 372 -21.44 11.02 15.48
N LEU A 373 -22.14 10.68 14.40
CA LEU A 373 -23.57 10.39 14.43
C LEU A 373 -23.91 8.91 14.67
N GLY A 374 -22.93 8.01 14.49
CA GLY A 374 -23.16 6.56 14.45
C GLY A 374 -24.05 6.11 13.27
N ARG A 375 -24.27 6.98 12.28
CA ARG A 375 -25.10 6.74 11.08
C ARG A 375 -24.80 7.77 9.99
N LEU A 376 -25.25 7.49 8.78
CA LEU A 376 -25.23 8.47 7.69
C LEU A 376 -26.13 9.69 8.04
N PRO A 377 -25.62 10.94 7.97
CA PRO A 377 -26.43 12.14 8.17
C PRO A 377 -27.44 12.34 7.04
N LYS A 378 -28.51 13.08 7.34
CA LYS A 378 -29.49 13.49 6.33
C LYS A 378 -29.13 14.84 5.74
N LYS A 379 -29.55 15.08 4.50
CA LYS A 379 -29.48 16.41 3.88
C LYS A 379 -30.18 17.46 4.76
N GLY A 380 -29.48 18.56 5.04
CA GLY A 380 -29.89 19.66 5.91
C GLY A 380 -29.57 19.47 7.40
N GLU A 381 -29.00 18.33 7.79
CA GLU A 381 -28.60 18.06 9.17
C GLU A 381 -27.37 18.89 9.55
N LYS A 382 -27.37 19.44 10.77
CA LYS A 382 -26.31 20.32 11.29
C LYS A 382 -25.61 19.68 12.47
N LEU A 383 -24.29 19.77 12.49
CA LEU A 383 -23.41 19.24 13.52
C LEU A 383 -22.44 20.31 13.99
N GLU A 384 -22.02 20.20 15.25
CA GLU A 384 -20.99 21.07 15.82
C GLU A 384 -19.84 20.19 16.33
N ILE A 385 -18.65 20.39 15.77
CA ILE A 385 -17.44 19.61 16.08
C ILE A 385 -16.30 20.61 16.21
N GLY A 386 -15.57 20.59 17.33
CA GLY A 386 -14.42 21.49 17.54
C GLY A 386 -14.76 22.99 17.49
N GLY A 387 -16.02 23.39 17.71
CA GLY A 387 -16.47 24.78 17.57
C GLY A 387 -16.77 25.22 16.11
N LEU A 388 -16.73 24.30 15.16
CA LEU A 388 -17.14 24.50 13.77
C LEU A 388 -18.52 23.89 13.53
N SER A 389 -19.37 24.59 12.77
CA SER A 389 -20.70 24.09 12.41
C SER A 389 -20.69 23.50 11.00
N PHE A 390 -20.99 22.21 10.88
CA PHE A 390 -21.10 21.48 9.62
C PHE A 390 -22.58 21.32 9.25
N GLU A 391 -22.98 21.78 8.07
CA GLU A 391 -24.31 21.60 7.50
C GLU A 391 -24.22 20.70 6.28
N VAL A 392 -24.90 19.55 6.32
CA VAL A 392 -24.85 18.56 5.25
C VAL A 392 -25.72 19.02 4.08
N LEU A 393 -25.11 19.26 2.91
CA LEU A 393 -25.83 19.79 1.74
C LEU A 393 -26.27 18.68 0.78
N GLU A 394 -25.45 17.65 0.65
CA GLU A 394 -25.66 16.57 -0.31
C GLU A 394 -25.15 15.25 0.25
N VAL A 395 -25.99 14.22 0.17
CA VAL A 395 -25.74 12.87 0.66
C VAL A 395 -26.25 11.92 -0.41
N ASP A 396 -25.45 10.91 -0.71
CA ASP A 396 -25.80 9.80 -1.61
C ASP A 396 -26.24 8.57 -0.79
N GLU A 397 -26.45 7.41 -1.42
CA GLU A 397 -26.91 6.20 -0.70
C GLU A 397 -25.93 5.73 0.40
N LYS A 398 -24.64 6.01 0.24
CA LYS A 398 -23.57 5.47 1.11
C LYS A 398 -22.67 6.53 1.77
N SER A 399 -22.66 7.77 1.30
CA SER A 399 -21.70 8.78 1.78
C SER A 399 -22.21 10.21 1.66
N VAL A 400 -21.65 11.08 2.48
CA VAL A 400 -21.81 12.53 2.38
C VAL A 400 -21.00 13.02 1.19
N LYS A 401 -21.62 13.77 0.28
CA LYS A 401 -20.96 14.31 -0.92
C LYS A 401 -20.49 15.73 -0.71
N ARG A 402 -21.32 16.59 -0.09
CA ARG A 402 -21.00 18.01 0.15
C ARG A 402 -21.47 18.48 1.52
N VAL A 403 -20.61 19.24 2.17
CA VAL A 403 -20.84 19.82 3.50
C VAL A 403 -20.49 21.30 3.46
N ARG A 404 -21.31 22.13 4.09
CA ARG A 404 -20.97 23.52 4.37
C ARG A 404 -20.43 23.63 5.78
N LEU A 405 -19.22 24.13 5.92
CA LEU A 405 -18.63 24.47 7.20
C LEU A 405 -18.79 25.97 7.46
N ILE A 406 -19.26 26.31 8.65
CA ILE A 406 -19.35 27.67 9.15
C ILE A 406 -18.44 27.81 10.37
N HIS A 407 -17.40 28.63 10.22
CA HIS A 407 -16.49 29.02 11.29
C HIS A 407 -16.97 30.37 11.87
N SER A 408 -17.46 30.34 13.11
CA SER A 408 -17.81 31.57 13.84
C SER A 408 -16.52 32.24 14.32
N SER A 409 -15.90 33.09 13.50
CA SER A 409 -14.85 33.98 13.99
C SER A 409 -15.44 34.96 15.01
N LYS A 410 -15.29 34.65 16.29
CA LYS A 410 -15.77 35.49 17.39
C LYS A 410 -14.82 36.64 17.75
N GLU A 411 -13.81 36.94 16.93
CA GLU A 411 -12.72 37.88 17.26
C GLU A 411 -12.69 39.22 16.50
N THR A 412 -13.61 39.51 15.58
CA THR A 412 -13.56 40.80 14.82
C THR A 412 -14.39 41.94 15.44
N LYS A 413 -14.92 41.81 16.66
CA LYS A 413 -15.74 42.88 17.30
C LYS A 413 -15.04 43.75 18.36
N ASP A 414 -13.79 43.46 18.75
CA ASP A 414 -13.08 44.26 19.77
C ASP A 414 -12.06 45.26 19.21
N LYS A 415 -11.83 45.31 17.89
CA LYS A 415 -10.92 46.32 17.27
C LYS A 415 -11.60 47.59 16.77
N GLU A 416 -12.93 47.65 16.68
CA GLU A 416 -13.67 48.88 16.31
C GLU A 416 -14.19 49.67 17.52
N ARG A 417 -13.90 49.23 18.75
CA ARG A 417 -14.26 49.97 19.97
C ARG A 417 -13.09 50.70 20.64
N ASN A 418 -11.87 50.56 20.11
CA ASN A 418 -10.64 51.23 20.54
C ASN A 418 -9.80 51.68 19.32
N GLY A 419 -10.41 52.35 18.35
CA GLY A 419 -9.75 53.00 17.22
C GLY A 419 -10.39 54.34 16.91
#